data_AF-A0A9E1X3W7-F1
#
_entry.id   AF-A0A9E1X3W7-F1
#
_cell.length_a   1.000
_cell.length_b   1.000
_cell.length_c   1.000
_cell.angle_alpha   90.00
_cell.angle_beta   90.00
_cell.angle_gamma   90.00
#
_symmetry.space_group_name_H-M   'P 1'
#
loop_
_entity.id
_entity.type
_entity.pdbx_description
1 polymer ?
#
loop_
_entity_poly.entity_id
_entity_poly.type
_entity_poly.pdbx_seq_one_letter_code
_entity_poly.pdbx_strand_id
1 'polypeptide(L)'
;MDAANGATSPGLVCAHHHLYSSLARGMPAPSRTPAGFTDILELVWWRLDRALDLESIRWSAMLGAVEALERGCTAIIDHHESPEVIDGSLDVIAEACAEVGVRVSCAYGISDRHGADGARRGLAENERYLRAGG
;
A
#
# COMPACT_ATOMS: atom_id res chain seq x y z
N MET A 1 9.02 -18.89 -23.88
CA MET A 1 10.29 -18.15 -23.92
C MET A 1 11.40 -19.17 -23.97
N ASP A 2 12.33 -19.06 -24.91
CA ASP A 2 13.54 -19.90 -24.90
C ASP A 2 14.54 -19.29 -23.90
N ALA A 3 14.79 -20.02 -22.81
CA ALA A 3 15.67 -19.61 -21.72
C ALA A 3 17.02 -20.35 -21.76
N ALA A 4 17.38 -20.96 -22.89
CA ALA A 4 18.54 -21.86 -23.00
C ALA A 4 19.88 -21.27 -22.51
N ASN A 5 20.02 -19.93 -22.48
CA ASN A 5 21.23 -19.23 -22.06
C ASN A 5 21.04 -18.31 -20.84
N GLY A 6 19.89 -18.37 -20.14
CA GLY A 6 19.60 -17.52 -18.98
C GLY A 6 19.45 -18.31 -17.68
N ALA A 7 19.96 -17.76 -16.57
CA ALA A 7 19.63 -18.28 -15.25
C ALA A 7 18.21 -17.82 -14.86
N THR A 8 17.38 -18.76 -14.40
CA THR A 8 16.02 -18.48 -13.92
C THR A 8 15.95 -18.58 -12.40
N SER A 9 15.21 -17.69 -11.76
CA SER A 9 14.87 -17.78 -10.33
C SER A 9 13.36 -17.68 -10.12
N PRO A 10 12.83 -18.15 -8.98
CA PRO A 10 11.51 -17.73 -8.52
C PRO A 10 11.46 -16.20 -8.39
N GLY A 11 10.27 -15.63 -8.59
CA GLY A 11 10.05 -14.21 -8.31
C GLY A 11 10.14 -13.93 -6.81
N LEU A 12 10.68 -12.78 -6.45
CA LEU A 12 10.79 -12.34 -5.06
C LEU A 12 9.41 -12.02 -4.47
N VAL A 13 9.33 -12.05 -3.14
CA VAL A 13 8.17 -11.62 -2.36
C VAL A 13 8.57 -10.44 -1.48
N CYS A 14 7.92 -9.30 -1.67
CA CYS A 14 8.01 -8.17 -0.76
C CYS A 14 7.07 -8.43 0.43
N ALA A 15 7.63 -8.89 1.54
CA ALA A 15 6.85 -9.32 2.71
C ALA A 15 6.21 -8.16 3.49
N HIS A 16 6.54 -6.90 3.16
CA HIS A 16 5.97 -5.71 3.79
C HIS A 16 6.14 -4.50 2.88
N HIS A 17 5.04 -3.87 2.48
CA HIS A 17 5.05 -2.62 1.74
C HIS A 17 3.94 -1.68 2.22
N HIS A 18 4.09 -0.39 1.93
CA HIS A 18 3.04 0.62 2.06
C HIS A 18 2.83 1.28 0.69
N LEU A 19 2.08 0.63 -0.21
CA LEU A 19 1.90 1.05 -1.60
C LEU A 19 1.27 2.43 -1.73
N TYR A 20 0.44 2.84 -0.76
CA TYR A 20 -0.15 4.18 -0.75
C TYR A 20 0.89 5.31 -0.74
N SER A 21 2.12 5.03 -0.28
CA SER A 21 3.20 6.00 -0.16
C SER A 21 4.10 6.14 -1.40
N SER A 22 3.92 5.32 -2.45
CA SER A 22 4.79 5.29 -3.63
C SER A 22 4.95 6.66 -4.31
N LEU A 23 3.87 7.45 -4.36
CA LEU A 23 3.83 8.81 -4.91
C LEU A 23 4.39 9.89 -3.97
N ALA A 24 4.67 9.58 -2.71
CA ALA A 24 5.21 10.54 -1.74
C ALA A 24 6.71 10.83 -1.95
N ARG A 25 7.39 10.06 -2.80
CA ARG A 25 8.81 10.24 -3.10
C ARG A 25 9.01 11.56 -3.84
N GLY A 26 9.84 12.43 -3.27
CA GLY A 26 10.09 13.78 -3.78
C GLY A 26 9.19 14.87 -3.17
N MET A 27 8.33 14.55 -2.21
CA MET A 27 7.61 15.58 -1.44
C MET A 27 8.59 16.51 -0.69
N PRO A 28 8.18 17.78 -0.43
CA PRO A 28 8.95 18.69 0.39
C PRO A 28 9.24 18.12 1.78
N ALA A 29 10.37 18.55 2.36
CA ALA A 29 10.71 18.18 3.73
C ALA A 29 9.64 18.67 4.73
N PRO A 30 9.42 17.95 5.84
CA PRO A 30 8.53 18.41 6.91
C PRO A 30 9.03 19.72 7.52
N SER A 31 8.15 20.39 8.28
CA SER A 31 8.43 21.70 8.91
C SER A 31 9.64 21.71 9.86
N ARG A 32 10.05 20.54 10.34
CA ARG A 32 11.27 20.32 11.12
C ARG A 32 11.82 18.92 10.86
N THR A 33 13.10 18.72 11.14
CA THR A 33 13.71 17.38 11.13
C THR A 33 13.05 16.50 12.20
N PRO A 34 12.53 15.32 11.85
CA PRO A 34 12.04 14.34 12.82
C PRO A 34 13.15 13.86 13.75
N ALA A 35 12.91 13.84 15.06
CA ALA A 35 13.87 13.34 16.05
C ALA A 35 13.70 11.84 16.36
N GLY A 36 12.66 11.20 15.80
CA GLY A 36 12.38 9.79 16.03
C GLY A 36 11.20 9.28 15.18
N PHE A 37 10.81 8.04 15.44
CA PHE A 37 9.77 7.36 14.66
C PHE A 37 8.40 8.05 14.79
N THR A 38 7.96 8.38 16.00
CA THR A 38 6.69 9.09 16.21
C THR A 38 6.67 10.44 15.50
N ASP A 39 7.78 11.16 15.52
CA ASP A 39 7.89 12.46 14.82
C ASP A 39 7.69 12.31 13.32
N ILE A 40 8.28 11.31 12.66
CA ILE A 40 8.09 11.13 11.21
C ILE A 40 6.66 10.69 10.89
N LEU A 41 6.02 9.89 11.76
CA LEU A 41 4.60 9.56 11.63
C LEU A 41 3.74 10.82 11.67
N GLU A 42 3.89 11.65 12.70
CA GLU A 42 3.10 12.88 12.88
C GLU A 42 3.34 13.93 11.79
N LEU A 43 4.60 14.13 11.40
CA LEU A 43 4.99 15.20 10.49
C LEU A 43 4.72 14.86 9.02
N VAL A 44 4.72 13.58 8.66
CA VAL A 44 4.63 13.11 7.27
C VAL A 44 3.50 12.10 7.10
N TRP A 45 3.62 10.90 7.68
CA TRP A 45 2.79 9.76 7.29
C TRP A 45 1.31 9.91 7.66
N TRP A 46 0.99 10.42 8.86
CA TRP A 46 -0.38 10.69 9.30
C TRP A 46 -1.04 11.90 8.63
N ARG A 47 -0.24 12.70 7.91
CA ARG A 47 -0.77 13.80 7.08
C ARG A 47 -1.04 13.29 5.68
N LEU A 48 -0.16 12.43 5.18
CA LEU A 48 -0.29 11.78 3.89
C LEU A 48 -1.49 10.81 3.85
N ASP A 49 -1.61 9.90 4.82
CA ASP A 49 -2.69 8.91 4.84
C ASP A 49 -4.09 9.56 4.84
N ARG A 50 -4.23 10.71 5.51
CA ARG A 50 -5.44 11.54 5.52
C ARG A 50 -5.67 12.35 4.24
N ALA A 51 -4.66 12.51 3.40
CA ALA A 51 -4.77 13.25 2.14
C ALA A 51 -5.11 12.33 0.96
N LEU A 52 -5.21 11.03 1.18
CA LEU A 52 -5.50 10.05 0.13
C LEU A 52 -6.97 10.06 -0.28
N ASP A 53 -7.18 9.81 -1.56
CA ASP A 53 -8.44 9.44 -2.20
C ASP A 53 -8.25 8.16 -3.02
N LEU A 54 -9.32 7.60 -3.59
CA LEU A 54 -9.20 6.35 -4.36
C LEU A 54 -8.29 6.49 -5.60
N GLU A 55 -8.24 7.67 -6.22
CA GLU A 55 -7.42 7.90 -7.41
C GLU A 55 -5.92 7.88 -7.06
N SER A 56 -5.53 8.62 -6.02
CA SER A 56 -4.15 8.63 -5.53
C SER A 56 -3.72 7.26 -5.02
N ILE A 57 -4.59 6.50 -4.34
CA ILE A 57 -4.33 5.12 -3.92
C ILE A 57 -4.05 4.23 -5.13
N ARG A 58 -4.92 4.28 -6.15
CA ARG A 58 -4.77 3.49 -7.40
C ARG A 58 -3.42 3.77 -8.05
N TRP A 59 -3.07 5.03 -8.26
CA TRP A 59 -1.83 5.39 -8.94
C TRP A 59 -0.57 5.10 -8.11
N SER A 60 -0.65 5.22 -6.78
CA SER A 60 0.44 4.84 -5.88
C SER A 60 0.68 3.32 -5.89
N ALA A 61 -0.40 2.52 -5.90
CA ALA A 61 -0.31 1.07 -6.04
C ALA A 61 0.23 0.63 -7.42
N MET A 62 -0.25 1.25 -8.50
CA MET A 62 0.23 1.01 -9.86
C MET A 62 1.74 1.26 -9.99
N LEU A 63 2.21 2.41 -9.50
CA LEU A 63 3.63 2.77 -9.53
C LEU A 63 4.46 1.77 -8.73
N GLY A 64 4.06 1.47 -7.49
CA GLY A 64 4.78 0.51 -6.65
C GLY A 64 4.81 -0.91 -7.23
N ALA A 65 3.72 -1.35 -7.86
CA ALA A 65 3.65 -2.65 -8.53
C ALA A 65 4.59 -2.74 -9.74
N VAL A 66 4.65 -1.70 -10.59
CA VAL A 66 5.57 -1.66 -11.74
C VAL A 66 7.01 -1.73 -11.26
N GLU A 67 7.37 -0.91 -10.27
CA GLU A 67 8.73 -0.92 -9.71
C GLU A 67 9.08 -2.26 -9.08
N ALA A 68 8.13 -2.92 -8.41
CA ALA A 68 8.35 -4.26 -7.87
C ALA A 68 8.67 -5.27 -8.99
N LEU A 69 7.90 -5.29 -10.08
CA LEU A 69 8.15 -6.20 -11.20
C LEU A 69 9.50 -5.93 -11.87
N GLU A 70 9.87 -4.67 -12.07
CA GLU A 70 11.17 -4.28 -12.64
C GLU A 70 12.36 -4.78 -11.80
N ARG A 71 12.12 -5.08 -10.52
CA ARG A 71 13.11 -5.65 -9.59
C ARG A 71 12.94 -7.16 -9.35
N GLY A 72 12.11 -7.83 -10.15
CA GLY A 72 11.86 -9.28 -10.04
C GLY A 72 10.98 -9.68 -8.86
N CYS A 73 10.30 -8.72 -8.22
CA CYS A 73 9.33 -8.98 -7.18
C CYS A 73 7.94 -9.23 -7.80
N THR A 74 7.38 -10.41 -7.53
CA THR A 74 6.12 -10.86 -8.16
C THR A 74 4.95 -10.98 -7.18
N ALA A 75 5.21 -10.75 -5.89
CA ALA A 75 4.19 -10.71 -4.86
C ALA A 75 4.50 -9.66 -3.79
N ILE A 76 3.48 -8.96 -3.30
CA ILE A 76 3.57 -7.90 -2.29
C ILE A 76 2.58 -8.18 -1.15
N ILE A 77 3.01 -8.00 0.10
CA ILE A 77 2.10 -7.88 1.24
C ILE A 77 1.97 -6.38 1.55
N ASP A 78 0.80 -5.81 1.27
CA ASP A 78 0.55 -4.39 1.42
C ASP A 78 -0.15 -4.07 2.73
N HIS A 79 0.40 -3.11 3.48
CA HIS A 79 -0.17 -2.56 4.70
C HIS A 79 -0.74 -1.18 4.38
N HIS A 80 -2.05 -1.11 4.21
CA HIS A 80 -2.73 0.09 3.73
C HIS A 80 -3.26 0.97 4.86
N GLU A 81 -3.09 2.29 4.75
CA GLU A 81 -3.63 3.29 5.67
C GLU A 81 -4.25 4.42 4.85
N SER A 82 -5.56 4.66 5.01
CA SER A 82 -6.29 5.73 4.30
C SER A 82 -7.56 6.13 5.08
N PRO A 83 -7.42 6.73 6.27
CA PRO A 83 -8.53 6.95 7.21
C PRO A 83 -9.71 7.77 6.65
N GLU A 84 -9.48 8.62 5.65
CA GLU A 84 -10.56 9.41 5.02
C GLU A 84 -11.28 8.62 3.88
N VAL A 85 -10.76 7.45 3.50
CA VAL A 85 -11.27 6.60 2.41
C VAL A 85 -11.02 5.11 2.67
N ILE A 86 -11.73 4.55 3.66
CA ILE A 86 -11.56 3.15 4.09
C ILE A 86 -12.25 2.16 3.15
N ASP A 87 -13.52 2.41 2.82
CA ASP A 87 -14.38 1.40 2.20
C ASP A 87 -13.97 1.18 0.72
N GLY A 88 -13.63 -0.06 0.37
CA GLY A 88 -13.21 -0.44 -0.98
C GLY A 88 -11.77 -0.07 -1.32
N SER A 89 -10.99 0.50 -0.39
CA SER A 89 -9.61 0.89 -0.65
C SER A 89 -8.71 -0.31 -0.98
N LEU A 90 -8.97 -1.48 -0.36
CA LEU A 90 -8.20 -2.70 -0.62
C LEU A 90 -8.46 -3.26 -2.02
N ASP A 91 -9.68 -3.11 -2.54
CA ASP A 91 -10.04 -3.53 -3.90
C ASP A 91 -9.27 -2.69 -4.92
N VAL A 92 -9.21 -1.37 -4.72
CA VAL A 92 -8.49 -0.46 -5.61
C VAL A 92 -7.01 -0.81 -5.73
N ILE A 93 -6.38 -1.19 -4.61
CA ILE A 93 -4.98 -1.63 -4.60
C ILE A 93 -4.83 -2.96 -5.33
N ALA A 94 -5.70 -3.92 -5.02
CA ALA A 94 -5.69 -5.24 -5.65
C ALA A 94 -5.87 -5.16 -7.17
N GLU A 95 -6.81 -4.34 -7.63
CA GLU A 95 -7.05 -4.09 -9.06
C GLU A 95 -5.86 -3.43 -9.75
N ALA A 96 -5.24 -2.42 -9.11
CA ALA A 96 -4.05 -1.77 -9.66
C ALA A 96 -2.86 -2.73 -9.78
N CYS A 97 -2.62 -3.56 -8.75
CA CYS A 97 -1.58 -4.59 -8.82
C CYS A 97 -1.89 -5.66 -9.88
N ALA A 98 -3.15 -6.07 -10.01
CA ALA A 98 -3.59 -7.06 -11.01
C ALA A 98 -3.41 -6.55 -12.45
N GLU A 99 -3.68 -5.27 -12.70
CA GLU A 99 -3.47 -4.64 -14.01
C GLU A 99 -1.99 -4.66 -14.43
N VAL A 100 -1.08 -4.49 -13.47
CA VAL A 100 0.38 -4.60 -13.70
C VAL A 100 0.84 -6.06 -13.82
N GLY A 101 0.15 -6.99 -13.13
CA GLY A 101 0.50 -8.41 -13.07
C GLY A 101 1.27 -8.83 -11.81
N VAL A 102 1.18 -8.05 -10.73
CA VAL A 102 1.75 -8.38 -9.40
C VAL A 102 0.69 -9.02 -8.52
N ARG A 103 1.03 -10.12 -7.83
CA ARG A 103 0.16 -10.67 -6.78
C ARG A 103 0.22 -9.78 -5.55
N VAL A 104 -0.90 -9.52 -4.90
CA VAL A 104 -0.92 -8.73 -3.67
C VAL A 104 -1.79 -9.36 -2.60
N SER A 105 -1.34 -9.28 -1.36
CA SER A 105 -2.10 -9.56 -0.15
C SER A 105 -2.28 -8.25 0.60
N CYS A 106 -3.47 -7.68 0.58
CA CYS A 106 -3.76 -6.39 1.20
C CYS A 106 -4.23 -6.56 2.65
N ALA A 107 -3.78 -5.68 3.53
CA ALA A 107 -4.25 -5.57 4.90
C ALA A 107 -4.52 -4.09 5.23
N TYR A 108 -5.74 -3.76 5.64
CA TYR A 108 -6.05 -2.42 6.12
C TYR A 108 -5.55 -2.27 7.57
N GLY A 109 -4.75 -1.24 7.84
CA GLY A 109 -4.22 -0.93 9.16
C GLY A 109 -5.30 -0.36 10.09
N ILE A 110 -5.46 -1.00 11.25
CA ILE A 110 -6.52 -0.66 12.21
C ILE A 110 -5.90 0.12 13.36
N SER A 111 -6.41 1.32 13.62
CA SER A 111 -6.05 2.13 14.78
C SER A 111 -7.23 2.95 15.27
N ASP A 112 -7.18 3.37 16.54
CA ASP A 112 -8.11 4.32 17.15
C ASP A 112 -7.67 5.78 17.01
N ARG A 113 -6.60 6.06 16.23
CA ARG A 113 -6.05 7.41 15.94
C ARG A 113 -7.12 8.38 15.43
N HIS A 114 -8.10 7.86 14.68
CA HIS A 114 -9.19 8.63 14.07
C HIS A 114 -10.55 8.29 14.70
N GLY A 115 -10.54 7.83 15.95
CA GLY A 115 -11.73 7.45 16.70
C GLY A 115 -12.15 6.00 16.50
N ALA A 116 -12.99 5.52 17.43
CA ALA A 116 -13.45 4.13 17.46
C ALA A 116 -14.26 3.72 16.22
N ASP A 117 -14.85 4.67 15.50
CA ASP A 117 -15.56 4.38 14.25
C ASP A 117 -14.63 3.98 13.11
N GLY A 118 -13.53 4.71 12.93
CA GLY A 118 -12.50 4.37 11.94
C GLY A 118 -11.90 2.98 12.20
N ALA A 119 -11.65 2.63 13.46
CA ALA A 119 -11.18 1.30 13.83
C ALA A 119 -12.18 0.19 13.44
N ARG A 120 -13.48 0.38 13.72
CA ARG A 120 -14.52 -0.57 13.33
C ARG A 120 -14.65 -0.70 11.82
N ARG A 121 -14.60 0.42 11.09
CA ARG A 121 -14.67 0.42 9.62
C ARG A 121 -13.46 -0.25 8.99
N GLY A 122 -12.24 0.00 9.49
CA GLY A 122 -11.04 -0.69 9.02
C GLY A 122 -11.07 -2.20 9.27
N LEU A 123 -11.63 -2.64 10.41
CA LEU A 123 -11.90 -4.06 10.65
C LEU A 123 -12.91 -4.62 9.64
N ALA A 124 -14.03 -3.92 9.44
CA ALA A 124 -15.06 -4.32 8.50
C ALA A 124 -14.56 -4.39 7.05
N GLU A 125 -13.65 -3.49 6.64
CA GLU A 125 -13.02 -3.51 5.32
C GLU A 125 -12.12 -4.74 5.14
N ASN A 126 -11.31 -5.10 6.14
CA ASN A 126 -10.55 -6.36 6.10
C ASN A 126 -11.49 -7.58 5.99
N GLU A 127 -12.55 -7.64 6.80
CA GLU A 127 -13.52 -8.74 6.75
C GLU A 127 -14.24 -8.83 5.40
N ARG A 128 -14.64 -7.69 4.84
CA ARG A 128 -15.27 -7.60 3.52
C ARG A 128 -14.33 -8.11 2.44
N TYR A 129 -13.10 -7.61 2.43
CA TYR A 129 -12.07 -7.99 1.46
C TYR A 129 -11.82 -9.51 1.51
N LEU A 130 -11.59 -10.07 2.70
CA LEU A 130 -11.39 -11.51 2.89
C LEU A 130 -12.57 -12.36 2.40
N ARG A 131 -13.81 -11.90 2.60
CA ARG A 131 -15.02 -12.60 2.12
C ARG A 131 -15.21 -12.53 0.62
N ALA A 132 -14.70 -11.49 -0.04
CA ALA A 132 -14.83 -11.29 -1.49
C ALA A 132 -13.83 -12.11 -2.31
N GLY A 133 -12.96 -12.89 -1.66
CA GLY A 133 -11.87 -13.63 -2.31
C GLY A 133 -10.52 -12.92 -2.24
N GLY A 134 -10.43 -11.87 -1.40
CA GLY A 134 -9.18 -11.35 -0.87
C GLY A 134 -8.49 -12.35 0.04
#